data_AF-A0A1G7U9B7-F1
#
_entry.id   AF-A0A1G7U9B7-F1
#
_cell.length_a   1.000
_cell.length_b   1.000
_cell.length_c   1.000
_cell.angle_alpha   90.00
_cell.angle_beta   90.00
_cell.angle_gamma   90.00
#
_symmetry.space_group_name_H-M   'P 1'
#
loop_
_entity.id
_entity.type
_entity.pdbx_description
1 polymer ?
#
loop_
_entity_poly.entity_id
_entity_poly.type
_entity_poly.pdbx_seq_one_letter_code
_entity_poly.pdbx_strand_id
1 'polypeptide(L)'
;MLMEELPPEAELDGPPPNADHLLRRTLGTVREERHQAVRRRGRVTAVTSVFVAAGVLAGGFWMGQEPEQDDDAALLRGTSAAGAHMAVRVTDTEGGLRLVATVDGVRDGEACWLVVHTRDGRTFTAGSWRAHAGEVTLAGSAMVRAGDVAGVSVVDHHRQPLVTAG
;
A
#
# COMPACT_ATOMS: atom_id res chain seq x y z
N MET A 1 42.72 16.26 -10.84
CA MET A 1 42.67 15.37 -9.67
C MET A 1 42.67 16.29 -8.44
N LEU A 2 41.52 16.87 -8.11
CA LEU A 2 41.33 17.65 -6.89
C LEU A 2 40.72 16.68 -5.87
N MET A 3 41.44 16.36 -4.80
CA MET A 3 40.80 15.88 -3.58
C MET A 3 40.25 17.13 -2.92
N GLU A 4 38.94 17.31 -2.99
CA GLU A 4 38.26 18.38 -2.24
C GLU A 4 38.52 18.12 -0.76
N GLU A 5 39.36 18.97 -0.18
CA GLU A 5 39.80 18.86 1.21
C GLU A 5 38.56 19.02 2.10
N LEU A 6 38.27 17.98 2.88
CA LEU A 6 37.07 17.95 3.70
C LEU A 6 37.16 19.10 4.72
N PRO A 7 36.15 19.97 4.82
CA PRO A 7 36.15 21.02 5.83
C PRO A 7 36.23 20.40 7.24
N PRO A 8 36.94 21.03 8.20
CA PRO A 8 37.17 20.45 9.53
C PRO A 8 35.87 20.21 10.31
N GLU A 9 34.79 20.92 9.99
CA GLU A 9 33.45 20.68 10.53
C GLU A 9 32.73 19.43 9.96
N ALA A 10 33.20 18.88 8.83
CA ALA A 10 32.73 17.61 8.26
C ALA A 10 33.57 16.42 8.72
N GLU A 11 34.68 16.68 9.42
CA GLU A 11 35.47 15.66 10.10
C GLU A 11 34.69 15.19 11.33
N LEU A 12 33.80 14.21 11.11
CA LEU A 12 33.07 13.56 12.18
C LEU A 12 34.07 12.86 13.09
N ASP A 13 34.07 13.21 14.38
CA ASP A 13 34.72 12.40 15.41
C ASP A 13 34.33 10.94 15.16
N GLY A 14 35.34 10.09 15.00
CA GLY A 14 35.16 8.69 14.65
C GLY A 14 34.11 8.03 15.54
N PRO A 15 33.42 6.99 15.04
CA PRO A 15 32.34 6.37 15.78
C PRO A 15 32.81 6.01 17.20
N PRO A 16 31.98 6.23 18.23
CA PRO A 16 32.38 5.97 19.60
C PRO A 16 32.83 4.51 19.74
N PRO A 17 33.77 4.18 20.66
CA PRO A 17 34.40 2.85 20.76
C PRO A 17 33.44 1.66 20.93
N ASN A 18 32.15 1.92 21.17
CA ASN A 18 31.08 0.94 21.38
C ASN A 18 29.88 1.11 20.44
N ALA A 19 30.01 1.88 19.35
CA ALA A 19 28.92 2.12 18.38
C ALA A 19 28.36 0.80 17.80
N ASP A 20 29.23 -0.18 17.54
CA ASP A 20 28.85 -1.48 17.01
C ASP A 20 27.88 -2.24 17.91
N HIS A 21 27.98 -2.07 19.23
CA HIS A 21 27.08 -2.73 20.18
C HIS A 21 25.69 -2.09 20.17
N LEU A 22 25.62 -0.77 20.07
CA LEU A 22 24.35 -0.05 19.95
C LEU A 22 23.68 -0.33 18.59
N LEU A 23 24.46 -0.39 17.51
CA LEU A 23 23.97 -0.78 16.19
C LEU A 23 23.46 -2.22 16.19
N ARG A 24 24.21 -3.18 16.74
CA ARG A 24 23.76 -4.58 16.86
C ARG A 24 22.49 -4.70 17.69
N ARG A 25 22.39 -3.95 18.80
CA ARG A 25 21.19 -3.94 19.66
C ARG A 25 19.98 -3.38 18.92
N THR A 26 20.13 -2.21 18.29
CA THR A 26 19.04 -1.52 17.59
C THR A 26 18.58 -2.32 16.36
N LEU A 27 19.51 -2.84 15.56
CA LEU A 27 19.18 -3.71 14.42
C LEU A 27 18.49 -5.01 14.87
N GLY A 28 18.92 -5.57 16.00
CA GLY A 28 18.25 -6.72 16.62
C GLY A 28 16.81 -6.41 17.03
N THR A 29 16.59 -5.29 17.72
CA THR A 29 15.26 -4.86 18.18
C THR A 29 14.31 -4.59 17.00
N VAL A 30 14.75 -3.84 15.99
CA VAL A 30 13.93 -3.55 14.80
C VAL A 30 13.58 -4.83 14.03
N ARG A 31 14.50 -5.79 13.96
CA ARG A 31 14.26 -7.07 13.29
C ARG A 31 13.25 -7.93 14.05
N GLU A 32 13.32 -7.97 15.38
CA GLU A 32 12.37 -8.69 16.23
C GLU A 32 10.95 -8.11 16.12
N GLU A 33 10.82 -6.78 16.16
CA GLU A 33 9.55 -6.07 16.00
C GLU A 33 8.94 -6.33 14.61
N ARG A 34 9.76 -6.27 13.56
CA ARG A 34 9.31 -6.57 12.19
C ARG A 34 8.85 -8.03 12.06
N HIS A 35 9.54 -8.99 12.67
CA HIS A 35 9.14 -10.40 12.65
C HIS A 35 7.84 -10.65 13.43
N GLN A 36 7.62 -9.99 14.58
CA GLN A 36 6.37 -10.10 15.33
C GLN A 36 5.18 -9.47 14.59
N ALA A 37 5.38 -8.31 13.94
CA ALA A 37 4.35 -7.67 13.11
C ALA A 37 3.94 -8.54 11.91
N VAL A 38 4.92 -9.19 11.26
CA VAL A 38 4.65 -10.10 10.14
C VAL A 38 4.01 -11.42 10.61
N ARG A 39 4.46 -12.00 11.74
CA ARG A 39 3.88 -13.25 12.29
C ARG A 39 2.46 -13.07 12.85
N ARG A 40 2.10 -11.89 13.36
CA ARG A 40 0.70 -11.58 13.76
C ARG A 40 -0.24 -11.58 12.55
N ARG A 41 0.22 -11.13 11.38
CA ARG A 41 -0.54 -11.21 10.11
C ARG A 41 -0.54 -12.61 9.48
N GLY A 42 0.53 -13.39 9.68
CA GLY A 42 0.67 -14.74 9.13
C GLY A 42 -0.03 -15.87 9.90
N ARG A 43 -0.79 -15.57 10.96
CA ARG A 43 -1.48 -16.57 11.81
C ARG A 43 -2.98 -16.74 11.52
N VAL A 44 -3.53 -16.08 10.50
CA VAL A 44 -4.98 -16.11 10.21
C VAL A 44 -5.37 -17.02 9.02
N THR A 45 -4.42 -17.60 8.28
CA THR A 45 -4.77 -18.43 7.11
C THR A 45 -4.58 -19.92 7.35
N ALA A 46 -5.63 -20.57 7.88
CA ALA A 46 -6.04 -21.93 7.51
C ALA A 46 -7.41 -22.27 8.09
N VAL A 47 -8.49 -21.91 7.39
CA VAL A 47 -9.77 -22.65 7.49
C VAL A 47 -10.23 -22.93 6.08
N THR A 48 -10.11 -24.19 5.69
CA THR A 48 -10.61 -24.76 4.45
C THR A 48 -12.14 -24.78 4.46
N SER A 49 -12.72 -24.50 3.29
CA SER A 49 -14.14 -24.45 2.97
C SER A 49 -14.88 -25.78 3.20
N VAL A 50 -16.13 -25.70 3.63
CA VAL A 50 -17.36 -26.32 3.06
C VAL A 50 -18.52 -25.92 4.01
N PHE A 51 -19.65 -25.40 3.48
CA PHE A 51 -21.02 -25.86 3.78
C PHE A 51 -22.08 -24.87 3.24
N VAL A 52 -22.74 -25.34 2.17
CA VAL A 52 -24.17 -25.29 1.81
C VAL A 52 -25.12 -24.42 2.65
N ALA A 53 -25.99 -23.72 1.91
CA ALA A 53 -27.12 -22.90 2.35
C ALA A 53 -28.01 -23.52 3.45
N ALA A 54 -28.42 -22.69 4.44
CA ALA A 54 -29.82 -22.45 4.87
C ALA A 54 -29.90 -21.86 6.29
N GLY A 55 -30.63 -20.74 6.44
CA GLY A 55 -31.66 -20.57 7.48
C GLY A 55 -31.30 -20.24 8.95
N VAL A 56 -31.70 -19.01 9.37
CA VAL A 56 -32.50 -18.69 10.58
C VAL A 56 -31.87 -18.86 12.00
N LEU A 57 -31.61 -17.68 12.59
CA LEU A 57 -31.76 -17.24 14.00
C LEU A 57 -30.93 -17.83 15.17
N ALA A 58 -30.35 -16.86 15.89
CA ALA A 58 -30.14 -16.77 17.34
C ALA A 58 -28.86 -17.34 17.97
N GLY A 59 -28.04 -16.41 18.48
CA GLY A 59 -27.47 -16.54 19.83
C GLY A 59 -25.96 -16.70 19.92
N GLY A 60 -25.29 -15.62 20.35
CA GLY A 60 -24.12 -15.74 21.23
C GLY A 60 -22.79 -15.25 20.64
N PHE A 61 -22.24 -14.23 21.30
CA PHE A 61 -20.86 -13.74 21.20
C PHE A 61 -20.50 -12.84 20.00
N TRP A 62 -21.17 -11.69 19.92
CA TRP A 62 -20.68 -10.57 19.12
C TRP A 62 -19.73 -9.70 19.97
N MET A 63 -18.47 -10.12 20.04
CA MET A 63 -17.38 -9.25 20.47
C MET A 63 -16.53 -8.92 19.23
N GLY A 64 -16.69 -7.70 18.73
CA GLY A 64 -15.67 -6.98 17.96
C GLY A 64 -15.42 -7.47 16.54
N GLN A 65 -16.39 -7.27 15.65
CA GLN A 65 -16.14 -6.84 14.26
C GLN A 65 -17.49 -6.58 13.62
N GLU A 66 -18.09 -5.43 13.95
CA GLU A 66 -18.95 -4.83 12.94
C GLU A 66 -18.04 -4.60 11.74
N PRO A 67 -18.37 -5.13 10.54
CA PRO A 67 -17.84 -4.49 9.36
C PRO A 67 -18.34 -3.06 9.48
N GLU A 68 -17.46 -2.14 9.86
CA GLU A 68 -17.71 -0.72 9.73
C GLU A 68 -18.15 -0.58 8.28
N GLN A 69 -19.46 -0.40 8.10
CA GLN A 69 -19.98 0.14 6.87
C GLN A 69 -19.37 1.53 6.83
N ASP A 70 -18.18 1.57 6.25
CA ASP A 70 -17.44 2.75 5.91
C ASP A 70 -18.29 3.41 4.81
N ASP A 71 -19.41 4.02 5.22
CA ASP A 71 -20.40 4.66 4.34
C ASP A 71 -19.75 5.83 3.57
N ASP A 72 -18.53 6.22 3.95
CA ASP A 72 -17.68 7.21 3.30
C ASP A 72 -16.65 6.60 2.30
N ALA A 73 -16.60 5.28 2.14
CA ALA A 73 -15.64 4.65 1.22
C ALA A 73 -16.13 4.64 -0.23
N ALA A 74 -15.52 5.45 -1.08
CA ALA A 74 -15.78 5.45 -2.52
C ALA A 74 -15.16 4.21 -3.21
N LEU A 75 -15.94 3.56 -4.07
CA LEU A 75 -15.52 2.42 -4.88
C LEU A 75 -15.36 2.84 -6.35
N LEU A 76 -14.13 2.79 -6.86
CA LEU A 76 -13.79 3.07 -8.25
C LEU A 76 -13.47 1.76 -8.97
N ARG A 77 -13.85 1.64 -10.25
CA ARG A 77 -13.51 0.47 -11.07
C ARG A 77 -13.09 0.89 -12.47
N GLY A 78 -12.27 0.06 -13.10
CA GLY A 78 -11.73 0.34 -14.42
C GLY A 78 -11.29 -0.92 -15.15
N THR A 79 -11.33 -0.87 -16.48
CA THR A 79 -10.78 -1.90 -17.35
C THR A 79 -10.16 -1.23 -18.57
N SER A 80 -8.98 -1.68 -18.97
CA SER A 80 -8.28 -1.15 -20.14
C SER A 80 -8.54 -1.99 -21.38
N ALA A 81 -8.28 -1.42 -22.55
CA ALA A 81 -8.38 -2.14 -23.83
C ALA A 81 -7.39 -3.33 -23.92
N ALA A 82 -6.31 -3.30 -23.14
CA ALA A 82 -5.33 -4.39 -23.03
C ALA A 82 -5.78 -5.52 -22.09
N GLY A 83 -6.95 -5.40 -21.44
CA GLY A 83 -7.51 -6.42 -20.54
C GLY A 83 -7.10 -6.29 -19.07
N ALA A 84 -6.29 -5.28 -18.72
CA ALA A 84 -5.98 -4.99 -17.32
C ALA A 84 -7.22 -4.42 -16.63
N HIS A 85 -7.50 -4.84 -15.41
CA HIS A 85 -8.64 -4.36 -14.64
C HIS A 85 -8.23 -3.97 -13.23
N MET A 86 -8.95 -3.02 -12.67
CA MET A 86 -8.67 -2.46 -11.37
C MET A 86 -9.95 -2.14 -10.61
N ALA A 87 -9.96 -2.44 -9.32
CA ALA A 87 -10.94 -1.96 -8.37
C ALA A 87 -10.21 -1.23 -7.23
N VAL A 88 -10.69 -0.04 -6.85
CA VAL A 88 -10.08 0.77 -5.80
C VAL A 88 -11.14 1.15 -4.78
N ARG A 89 -10.89 0.85 -3.51
CA ARG A 89 -11.63 1.43 -2.38
C ARG A 89 -10.83 2.63 -1.87
N VAL A 90 -11.47 3.78 -1.80
CA VAL A 90 -10.90 5.04 -1.30
C VAL A 90 -11.66 5.43 -0.04
N THR A 91 -10.95 5.52 1.09
CA THR A 91 -11.50 5.92 2.39
C THR A 91 -10.87 7.25 2.77
N ASP A 92 -11.70 8.22 3.14
CA ASP A 92 -11.22 9.51 3.65
C ASP A 92 -10.59 9.35 5.03
N THR A 93 -9.58 10.17 5.32
CA THR A 93 -8.85 10.21 6.59
C THR A 93 -8.58 11.65 6.99
N GLU A 94 -8.23 11.91 8.25
CA GLU A 94 -7.86 13.26 8.70
C GLU A 94 -6.69 13.86 7.89
N GLY A 95 -5.74 13.03 7.43
CA GLY A 95 -4.53 13.44 6.71
C GLY A 95 -4.61 13.40 5.18
N GLY A 96 -5.79 13.14 4.60
CA GLY A 96 -5.98 12.90 3.16
C GLY A 96 -6.80 11.64 2.94
N LEU A 97 -6.40 10.79 1.99
CA LEU A 97 -7.08 9.53 1.73
C LEU A 97 -6.16 8.33 1.95
N ARG A 98 -6.79 7.22 2.32
CA ARG A 98 -6.24 5.87 2.22
C ARG A 98 -6.94 5.16 1.08
N LEU A 99 -6.21 4.34 0.34
CA LEU A 99 -6.80 3.49 -0.67
C LEU A 99 -6.32 2.05 -0.58
N VAL A 100 -7.15 1.15 -1.09
CA VAL A 100 -6.81 -0.25 -1.36
C VAL A 100 -7.19 -0.54 -2.80
N ALA A 101 -6.21 -0.85 -3.63
CA ALA A 101 -6.38 -1.15 -5.05
C ALA A 101 -6.10 -2.63 -5.30
N THR A 102 -7.03 -3.30 -5.98
CA THR A 102 -6.84 -4.65 -6.52
C THR A 102 -6.66 -4.50 -8.03
N VAL A 103 -5.55 -5.01 -8.56
CA VAL A 103 -5.13 -4.86 -9.95
C VAL A 103 -4.78 -6.22 -10.52
N ASP A 104 -5.24 -6.52 -11.73
CA ASP A 104 -4.89 -7.74 -12.47
C ASP A 104 -4.70 -7.44 -13.97
N GLY A 105 -4.01 -8.34 -14.67
CA GLY A 105 -3.74 -8.24 -16.11
C GLY A 105 -2.62 -7.26 -16.50
N VAL A 106 -1.77 -6.85 -15.55
CA VAL A 106 -0.56 -6.05 -15.83
C VAL A 106 0.62 -6.97 -16.18
N ARG A 107 1.49 -6.54 -17.10
CA ARG A 107 2.65 -7.34 -17.53
C ARG A 107 3.63 -7.58 -16.39
N ASP A 108 4.09 -8.81 -16.25
CA ASP A 108 5.08 -9.23 -15.25
C ASP A 108 6.41 -8.47 -15.39
N GLY A 109 7.05 -8.18 -14.26
CA GLY A 109 8.37 -7.55 -14.17
C GLY A 109 8.38 -6.03 -14.32
N GLU A 110 7.27 -5.41 -14.71
CA GLU A 110 7.18 -3.96 -14.95
C GLU A 110 7.11 -3.17 -13.63
N ALA A 111 7.93 -2.12 -13.52
CA ALA A 111 7.81 -1.16 -12.42
C ALA A 111 6.56 -0.29 -12.64
N CYS A 112 5.66 -0.29 -11.67
CA CYS A 112 4.36 0.37 -11.74
C CYS A 112 4.18 1.35 -10.59
N TRP A 113 3.41 2.41 -10.85
CA TRP A 113 3.01 3.39 -9.85
C TRP A 113 1.50 3.52 -9.83
N LEU A 114 0.96 3.65 -8.63
CA LEU A 114 -0.43 3.99 -8.42
C LEU A 114 -0.54 5.50 -8.30
N VAL A 115 -1.33 6.13 -9.17
CA VAL A 115 -1.43 7.58 -9.28
C VAL A 115 -2.88 7.99 -9.09
N VAL A 116 -3.13 8.84 -8.10
CA VAL A 116 -4.42 9.50 -7.87
C VAL A 116 -4.47 10.75 -8.74
N HIS A 117 -5.55 10.91 -9.49
CA HIS A 117 -5.86 12.09 -10.29
C HIS A 117 -6.96 12.87 -9.60
N THR A 118 -6.77 14.18 -9.44
CA THR A 118 -7.74 15.07 -8.81
C THR A 118 -8.60 15.76 -9.86
N ARG A 119 -9.79 16.23 -9.45
CA ARG A 119 -10.70 17.01 -10.31
C ARG A 119 -10.08 18.32 -10.81
N ASP A 120 -9.10 18.86 -10.09
CA ASP A 120 -8.34 20.06 -10.48
C ASP A 120 -7.12 19.77 -11.38
N GLY A 121 -6.92 18.51 -11.81
CA GLY A 121 -5.88 18.11 -12.75
C GLY A 121 -4.50 17.82 -12.14
N ARG A 122 -4.35 17.91 -10.80
CA ARG A 122 -3.13 17.47 -10.11
C ARG A 122 -3.04 15.95 -10.06
N THR A 123 -1.83 15.45 -9.82
CA THR A 123 -1.57 14.02 -9.67
C THR A 123 -0.71 13.73 -8.45
N PHE A 124 -1.01 12.63 -7.75
CA PHE A 124 -0.33 12.21 -6.54
C PHE A 124 0.01 10.73 -6.62
N THR A 125 1.28 10.38 -6.38
CA THR A 125 1.68 8.97 -6.34
C THR A 125 1.32 8.37 -4.98
N ALA A 126 0.46 7.35 -4.98
CA ALA A 126 -0.04 6.69 -3.78
C ALA A 126 0.71 5.40 -3.42
N GLY A 127 1.53 4.88 -4.33
CA GLY A 127 2.35 3.68 -4.11
C GLY A 127 3.11 3.26 -5.36
N SER A 128 4.06 2.33 -5.20
CA SER A 128 4.77 1.70 -6.29
C SER A 128 5.04 0.24 -6.00
N TRP A 129 5.10 -0.58 -7.05
CA TRP A 129 5.41 -2.00 -6.95
C TRP A 129 6.04 -2.50 -8.25
N ARG A 130 6.54 -3.73 -8.22
CA ARG A 130 6.87 -4.47 -9.43
C ARG A 130 5.73 -5.43 -9.72
N ALA A 131 5.12 -5.29 -10.89
CA ALA A 131 4.05 -6.16 -11.33
C ALA A 131 4.53 -7.61 -11.42
N HIS A 132 3.62 -8.53 -11.14
CA HIS A 132 3.80 -9.96 -11.33
C HIS A 132 2.56 -10.55 -11.98
N ALA A 133 2.68 -11.75 -12.53
CA ALA A 133 1.53 -12.45 -13.09
C ALA A 133 0.46 -12.69 -12.02
N GLY A 134 -0.78 -12.30 -12.33
CA GLY A 134 -1.95 -12.48 -11.47
C GLY A 134 -2.35 -11.22 -10.70
N GLU A 135 -3.38 -11.39 -9.88
CA GLU A 135 -3.99 -10.32 -9.11
C GLU A 135 -3.09 -9.87 -7.94
N VAL A 136 -2.93 -8.55 -7.80
CA VAL A 136 -2.22 -7.93 -6.68
C VAL A 136 -3.13 -6.96 -5.94
N THR A 137 -3.06 -6.99 -4.61
CA THR A 137 -3.71 -5.99 -3.75
C THR A 137 -2.66 -5.06 -3.15
N LEU A 138 -2.88 -3.76 -3.31
CA LEU A 138 -1.95 -2.69 -2.95
C LEU A 138 -2.66 -1.71 -2.01
N ALA A 139 -1.97 -1.33 -0.92
CA ALA A 139 -2.42 -0.24 -0.07
C ALA A 139 -1.63 1.02 -0.40
N GLY A 140 -2.32 2.16 -0.43
CA GLY A 140 -1.70 3.46 -0.71
C GLY A 140 -2.36 4.60 0.06
N SER A 141 -1.80 5.79 -0.10
CA SER A 141 -2.32 7.01 0.50
C SER A 141 -1.94 8.23 -0.32
N ALA A 142 -2.76 9.29 -0.28
CA ALA A 142 -2.45 10.56 -0.89
C ALA A 142 -2.99 11.71 -0.03
N MET A 143 -2.29 12.86 -0.03
CA MET A 143 -2.77 14.09 0.62
C MET A 143 -3.83 14.79 -0.24
N VAL A 144 -4.98 14.13 -0.44
CA VAL A 144 -6.14 14.58 -1.20
C VAL A 144 -7.38 14.07 -0.48
N ARG A 145 -8.48 14.84 -0.47
CA ARG A 145 -9.80 14.37 -0.01
C ARG A 145 -10.40 13.40 -1.03
N ALA A 146 -11.11 12.35 -0.60
CA ALA A 146 -11.78 11.40 -1.47
C ALA A 146 -12.77 12.13 -2.41
N GLY A 147 -13.48 13.13 -1.89
CA GLY A 147 -14.38 14.00 -2.64
C GLY A 147 -13.72 14.87 -3.73
N ASP A 148 -12.38 14.90 -3.83
CA ASP A 148 -11.63 15.62 -4.87
C ASP A 148 -10.97 14.66 -5.89
N VAL A 149 -11.08 13.34 -5.70
CA VAL A 149 -10.53 12.33 -6.62
C VAL A 149 -11.39 12.22 -7.87
N ALA A 150 -10.76 12.43 -9.03
CA ALA A 150 -11.36 12.19 -10.35
C ALA A 150 -11.12 10.76 -10.85
N GLY A 151 -10.05 10.11 -10.39
CA GLY A 151 -9.76 8.72 -10.71
C GLY A 151 -8.42 8.26 -10.16
N VAL A 152 -8.14 6.97 -10.29
CA VAL A 152 -6.87 6.35 -9.93
C VAL A 152 -6.37 5.56 -11.11
N SER A 153 -5.11 5.73 -11.48
CA SER A 153 -4.46 5.00 -12.57
C SER A 153 -3.28 4.18 -12.08
N VAL A 154 -3.06 3.04 -12.72
CA VAL A 154 -1.75 2.39 -12.73
C VAL A 154 -0.98 2.93 -13.92
N VAL A 155 0.22 3.44 -13.68
CA VAL A 155 1.11 3.92 -14.75
C VAL A 155 2.41 3.12 -14.78
N ASP A 156 2.97 2.97 -15.97
CA ASP A 156 4.29 2.39 -16.17
C ASP A 156 5.43 3.39 -15.88
N HIS A 157 6.65 2.95 -16.13
CA HIS A 157 7.87 3.76 -16.01
C HIS A 157 7.95 4.95 -16.99
N HIS A 158 7.19 4.91 -18.08
CA HIS A 158 7.03 6.02 -19.03
C HIS A 158 5.87 6.95 -18.64
N ARG A 159 5.26 6.76 -17.46
CA ARG A 159 4.07 7.48 -17.00
C ARG A 159 2.86 7.30 -17.92
N GLN A 160 2.81 6.21 -18.71
CA GLN A 160 1.65 5.87 -19.53
C GLN A 160 0.64 5.08 -18.70
N PRO A 161 -0.67 5.41 -18.79
CA PRO A 161 -1.70 4.68 -18.05
C PRO A 161 -1.90 3.28 -18.63
N LEU A 162 -1.80 2.27 -17.76
CA LEU A 162 -2.07 0.87 -18.09
C LEU A 162 -3.54 0.50 -17.82
N VAL A 163 -4.12 1.06 -16.75
CA VAL A 163 -5.53 0.97 -16.37
C VAL A 163 -5.90 2.17 -15.51
N THR A 164 -7.11 2.71 -15.70
CA THR A 164 -7.66 3.82 -14.93
C THR A 164 -9.04 3.42 -14.40
N ALA A 165 -9.26 3.64 -13.11
CA ALA A 165 -10.54 3.50 -12.44
C ALA A 165 -11.07 4.90 -12.07
N GLY A 166 -12.36 5.16 -12.30
CA GLY A 166 -13.00 6.44 -12.05
C GLY A 166 -14.50 6.31 -11.86
#